data_AF-A0A7W8UUG1-F1
#
_entry.id   AF-A0A7W8UUG1-F1
#
_cell.length_a   1.000
_cell.length_b   1.000
_cell.length_c   1.000
_cell.angle_alpha   90.00
_cell.angle_beta   90.00
_cell.angle_gamma   90.00
#
_symmetry.space_group_name_H-M   'P 1'
#
loop_
_entity.id
_entity.type
_entity.pdbx_description
1 polymer ?
#
loop_
_entity_poly.entity_id
_entity_poly.type
_entity_poly.pdbx_seq_one_letter_code
_entity_poly.pdbx_strand_id
1 'polypeptide(L)'
;MSIRHGLARALRAARKMRRVSQESLTVSSRTYLSALERGLQAPTLEKLDEIAGGIGVHPLTLLIYAYTVDQTPNEKLEMKERVLAEMDELERYDAASF
;
A
#
# COMPACT_ATOMS: atom_id res chain seq x y z
N MET A 1 8.54 12.87 -1.02
CA MET A 1 7.46 12.74 0.01
C MET A 1 7.78 11.58 0.94
N SER A 2 7.30 11.56 2.18
CA SER A 2 7.48 10.39 3.06
C SER A 2 6.54 9.24 2.66
N ILE A 3 6.93 7.99 2.95
CA ILE A 3 6.09 6.80 2.70
C ILE A 3 4.72 6.92 3.37
N ARG A 4 4.65 7.56 4.54
CA ARG A 4 3.39 7.83 5.26
C ARG A 4 2.42 8.64 4.40
N HIS A 5 2.89 9.71 3.77
CA HIS A 5 2.06 10.51 2.88
C HIS A 5 1.70 9.77 1.59
N GLY A 6 2.63 8.96 1.06
CA GLY A 6 2.35 8.08 -0.08
C GLY A 6 1.22 7.09 0.23
N LEU A 7 1.28 6.44 1.40
CA LEU A 7 0.29 5.46 1.83
C LEU A 7 -1.08 6.09 2.09
N ALA A 8 -1.11 7.28 2.70
CA ALA A 8 -2.34 8.06 2.87
C ALA A 8 -3.04 8.32 1.53
N ARG A 9 -2.26 8.70 0.50
CA ARG A 9 -2.77 8.89 -0.87
C ARG A 9 -3.22 7.59 -1.49
N ALA A 10 -2.47 6.51 -1.32
CA ALA A 10 -2.81 5.17 -1.83
C ALA A 10 -4.17 4.70 -1.30
N LEU A 11 -4.36 4.73 0.02
CA LEU A 11 -5.59 4.33 0.69
C LEU A 11 -6.79 5.14 0.17
N ARG A 12 -6.66 6.47 0.16
CA ARG A 12 -7.71 7.37 -0.30
C ARG A 12 -8.05 7.15 -1.78
N ALA A 13 -7.03 6.95 -2.62
CA ALA A 13 -7.21 6.71 -4.05
C ALA A 13 -7.90 5.36 -4.30
N ALA A 14 -7.43 4.29 -3.68
CA ALA A 14 -8.00 2.95 -3.82
C ALA A 14 -9.45 2.90 -3.33
N ARG A 15 -9.74 3.50 -2.17
CA ARG A 15 -11.10 3.58 -1.64
C ARG A 15 -12.05 4.30 -2.60
N LYS A 16 -11.64 5.46 -3.12
CA LYS A 16 -12.44 6.22 -4.10
C LYS A 16 -12.61 5.47 -5.42
N MET A 17 -11.56 4.84 -5.92
CA MET A 17 -11.58 4.00 -7.12
C MET A 17 -12.60 2.87 -7.00
N ARG A 18 -12.70 2.26 -5.82
CA ARG A 18 -13.65 1.17 -5.52
C ARG A 18 -15.01 1.65 -5.01
N ARG A 19 -15.22 2.97 -4.91
CA ARG A 19 -16.47 3.61 -4.42
C ARG A 19 -16.88 3.15 -3.01
N VAL A 20 -15.92 2.76 -2.18
CA VAL A 20 -16.14 2.36 -0.80
C VAL A 20 -16.23 3.61 0.08
N SER A 21 -17.23 3.73 0.94
CA SER A 21 -17.30 4.86 1.89
C SER A 21 -16.43 4.55 3.11
N GLN A 22 -15.96 5.58 3.83
CA GLN A 22 -15.22 5.33 5.07
C GLN A 22 -16.09 4.62 6.13
N GLU A 23 -17.40 4.83 6.09
CA GLU A 23 -18.37 4.23 7.01
C GLU A 23 -18.66 2.77 6.69
N SER A 24 -18.55 2.37 5.42
CA SER A 24 -18.76 0.98 5.00
C SER A 24 -17.60 0.04 5.37
N LEU A 25 -16.43 0.57 5.71
CA LEU A 25 -15.27 -0.23 6.13
C LEU A 25 -15.37 -0.59 7.61
N THR A 26 -16.06 -1.68 7.93
CA THR A 26 -16.28 -2.14 9.32
C THR A 26 -15.01 -2.62 10.02
N VAL A 27 -13.99 -3.01 9.24
CA VAL A 27 -12.68 -3.42 9.77
C VAL A 27 -11.95 -2.27 10.46
N SER A 28 -12.32 -1.01 10.26
CA SER A 28 -11.66 0.15 10.87
C SER A 28 -12.67 1.18 11.35
N SER A 29 -12.37 1.91 12.43
CA SER A 29 -13.19 3.08 12.76
C SER A 29 -13.06 4.16 11.70
N ARG A 30 -14.15 4.91 11.46
CA ARG A 30 -14.18 6.05 10.53
C ARG A 30 -13.10 7.08 10.85
N THR A 31 -12.93 7.41 12.14
CA THR A 31 -11.93 8.38 12.61
C THR A 31 -10.52 7.92 12.31
N TYR A 32 -10.21 6.65 12.56
CA TYR A 32 -8.90 6.07 12.28
C TYR A 32 -8.62 6.05 10.77
N LEU A 33 -9.55 5.54 9.96
CA LEU A 33 -9.42 5.54 8.50
C LEU A 33 -9.23 6.96 7.94
N SER A 34 -9.97 7.93 8.49
CA SER A 34 -9.79 9.33 8.13
C SER A 34 -8.42 9.90 8.52
N ALA A 35 -7.85 9.46 9.65
CA ALA A 35 -6.50 9.85 10.06
C ALA A 35 -5.43 9.23 9.14
N LEU A 36 -5.62 7.97 8.73
CA LEU A 36 -4.77 7.28 7.75
C LEU A 36 -4.78 7.99 6.39
N GLU A 37 -5.95 8.32 5.84
CA GLU A 37 -6.09 8.99 4.53
C GLU A 37 -5.53 10.43 4.51
N ARG A 38 -5.30 11.01 5.69
CA ARG A 38 -4.62 12.31 5.86
C ARG A 38 -3.12 12.19 6.21
N GLY A 39 -2.62 10.98 6.45
CA GLY A 39 -1.24 10.73 6.87
C GLY A 39 -0.94 11.17 8.31
N LEU A 40 -1.96 11.32 9.15
CA LEU A 40 -1.78 11.66 10.58
C LEU A 40 -1.33 10.44 11.39
N GLN A 41 -1.74 9.25 10.96
CA GLN A 41 -1.36 7.96 11.55
C GLN A 41 -0.85 7.01 10.47
N ALA A 42 -0.15 5.95 10.88
CA ALA A 42 0.27 4.85 10.03
C ALA A 42 -0.40 3.55 10.52
N PRO A 43 -0.86 2.67 9.61
CA PRO A 43 -1.36 1.35 9.99
C PRO A 43 -0.19 0.39 10.25
N THR A 44 -0.45 -0.67 11.02
CA THR A 44 0.41 -1.86 11.00
C THR A 44 0.21 -2.59 9.66
N LEU A 45 1.05 -3.58 9.35
CA LEU A 45 0.91 -4.35 8.11
C LEU A 45 -0.35 -5.21 8.12
N GLU A 46 -0.69 -5.82 9.27
CA GLU A 46 -1.92 -6.58 9.46
C GLU A 46 -3.14 -5.66 9.26
N LYS A 47 -3.07 -4.44 9.79
CA LYS A 47 -4.17 -3.48 9.62
C LYS A 47 -4.30 -2.99 8.18
N LEU A 48 -3.18 -2.84 7.48
CA LEU A 48 -3.18 -2.52 6.06
C LEU A 48 -3.82 -3.63 5.24
N ASP A 49 -3.53 -4.89 5.54
CA ASP A 49 -4.10 -6.06 4.88
C ASP A 49 -5.63 -6.11 5.04
N GLU A 50 -6.14 -5.97 6.27
CA GLU A 50 -7.59 -5.91 6.55
C GLU A 50 -8.29 -4.79 5.77
N ILE A 51 -7.73 -3.57 5.80
CA ILE A 51 -8.31 -2.42 5.12
C ILE A 51 -8.27 -2.60 3.60
N ALA A 52 -7.14 -3.10 3.06
CA ALA A 52 -7.00 -3.37 1.64
C ALA A 52 -8.02 -4.42 1.17
N GLY A 53 -8.19 -5.49 1.94
CA GLY A 53 -9.21 -6.52 1.72
C GLY A 53 -10.62 -5.94 1.73
N GLY A 54 -10.96 -5.10 2.72
CA GLY A 54 -12.25 -4.41 2.80
C GLY A 54 -12.51 -3.44 1.63
N ILE A 55 -11.46 -2.89 1.01
CA ILE A 55 -11.57 -2.06 -0.20
C ILE A 55 -11.67 -2.93 -1.48
N GLY A 56 -11.21 -4.18 -1.43
CA GLY A 56 -11.10 -5.07 -2.59
C GLY A 56 -9.85 -4.80 -3.44
N VAL A 57 -8.72 -4.54 -2.78
CA VAL A 57 -7.39 -4.42 -3.41
C VAL A 57 -6.36 -5.20 -2.61
N HIS A 58 -5.29 -5.66 -3.27
CA HIS A 58 -4.18 -6.31 -2.56
C HIS A 58 -3.35 -5.26 -1.79
N PRO A 59 -2.91 -5.50 -0.55
CA PRO A 59 -2.13 -4.52 0.23
C PRO A 59 -0.83 -4.09 -0.48
N LEU A 60 -0.19 -5.01 -1.20
CA LEU A 60 1.01 -4.70 -2.00
C LEU A 60 0.73 -3.64 -3.09
N THR A 61 -0.48 -3.59 -3.65
CA THR A 61 -0.87 -2.54 -4.60
C THR A 61 -0.81 -1.16 -3.95
N LEU A 62 -1.24 -1.05 -2.69
CA LEU A 62 -1.19 0.20 -1.91
C LEU A 62 0.26 0.59 -1.61
N LEU A 63 1.10 -0.38 -1.22
CA LEU A 63 2.52 -0.14 -0.94
C LEU A 63 3.27 0.31 -2.20
N ILE A 64 3.15 -0.41 -3.32
CA ILE A 64 3.79 -0.02 -4.58
C ILE A 64 3.35 1.38 -5.00
N TYR A 65 2.05 1.68 -4.94
CA TYR A 65 1.56 3.02 -5.25
C TYR A 65 2.13 4.07 -4.29
N ALA A 66 2.22 3.77 -2.99
CA ALA A 66 2.76 4.68 -1.98
C ALA A 66 4.22 5.07 -2.25
N TYR A 67 5.07 4.12 -2.67
CA TYR A 67 6.47 4.37 -3.04
C TYR A 67 6.62 5.12 -4.37
N THR A 68 5.65 4.97 -5.28
CA THR A 68 5.76 5.47 -6.67
C THR A 68 4.82 6.63 -6.99
N VAL A 69 4.11 7.18 -6.01
CA VAL A 69 3.02 8.13 -6.25
C VAL A 69 3.48 9.42 -6.94
N ASP A 70 4.70 9.86 -6.66
CA ASP A 70 5.31 11.09 -7.20
C ASP A 70 6.37 10.82 -8.27
N GLN A 71 6.54 9.56 -8.65
CA GLN A 71 7.53 9.13 -9.64
C GLN A 71 6.96 9.29 -11.06
N THR A 72 7.83 9.59 -12.02
CA THR A 72 7.52 9.54 -13.45
C THR A 72 7.24 8.10 -13.88
N PRO A 73 6.50 7.88 -15.00
CA PRO A 73 6.22 6.52 -15.48
C PRO A 73 7.46 5.64 -15.63
N ASN A 74 8.59 6.21 -16.05
CA ASN A 74 9.85 5.50 -16.20
C ASN A 74 10.44 5.08 -14.85
N GLU A 75 10.52 5.99 -13.88
CA GLU A 75 10.97 5.68 -12.51
C GLU A 75 10.07 4.62 -11.84
N LYS A 76 8.76 4.58 -12.15
CA LYS A 76 7.87 3.50 -11.65
C LYS A 76 8.21 2.15 -12.26
N LEU A 77 8.60 2.11 -13.53
CA LEU A 77 8.98 0.88 -14.20
C LEU A 77 10.31 0.36 -13.66
N GLU A 78 11.32 1.22 -13.60
CA GLU A 78 12.65 0.90 -13.03
C GLU A 78 12.54 0.39 -11.59
N MET A 79 11.69 1.03 -10.76
CA MET A 79 11.43 0.55 -9.39
C MET A 79 10.83 -0.86 -9.37
N LYS A 80 9.88 -1.16 -10.26
CA LYS A 80 9.26 -2.50 -10.32
C LYS A 80 10.26 -3.56 -10.76
N GLU A 81 11.05 -3.27 -11.78
CA GLU A 81 12.10 -4.17 -12.27
C GLU A 81 13.12 -4.47 -11.18
N ARG A 82 13.57 -3.44 -10.46
CA ARG A 82 14.48 -3.61 -9.31
C ARG A 82 13.88 -4.49 -8.22
N VAL A 83 12.62 -4.25 -7.82
CA VAL A 83 11.94 -5.05 -6.78
C VAL A 83 11.79 -6.51 -7.21
N LEU A 84 11.47 -6.77 -8.49
CA LEU A 84 11.37 -8.15 -8.99
C LEU A 84 12.73 -8.86 -8.97
N ALA A 85 13.81 -8.18 -9.35
CA ALA A 85 15.16 -8.76 -9.26
C ALA A 85 15.58 -9.03 -7.80
N GLU A 86 15.27 -8.10 -6.88
CA GLU A 86 15.51 -8.28 -5.44
C GLU A 86 14.70 -9.46 -4.88
N MET A 87 13.47 -9.70 -5.37
CA MET A 87 12.67 -10.87 -4.98
C MET A 87 13.32 -12.18 -5.44
N ASP A 88 13.80 -12.27 -6.68
CA ASP A 88 14.51 -13.45 -7.19
C ASP A 88 15.81 -13.74 -6.40
N GLU A 89 16.48 -12.71 -5.89
CA GLU A 89 17.63 -12.85 -5.00
C GLU A 89 17.24 -13.39 -3.62
N LEU A 90 16.18 -12.85 -3.03
CA LEU A 90 15.65 -13.30 -1.73
C LEU A 90 15.19 -14.75 -1.78
N GLU A 91 14.46 -15.15 -2.82
CA GLU A 91 13.99 -16.53 -3.00
C GLU A 91 15.16 -17.51 -3.12
N ARG A 92 16.20 -17.13 -3.87
CA ARG A 92 17.43 -17.95 -3.97
C ARG A 92 18.14 -18.08 -2.63
N TYR A 93 18.21 -17.01 -1.85
CA TYR A 93 18.83 -17.04 -0.53
C TYR A 93 18.02 -17.89 0.47
N ASP A 94 16.70 -17.72 0.50
CA ASP A 94 15.81 -18.48 1.38
C ASP A 94 15.84 -19.98 1.03
N ALA A 95 15.76 -20.33 -0.25
CA ALA A 95 15.85 -21.71 -0.71
C ALA A 95 17.21 -22.37 -0.43
N ALA A 96 18.30 -21.60 -0.39
CA ALA A 96 19.65 -22.09 -0.05
C ALA A 96 19.95 -22.11 1.45
N SER A 97 19.04 -21.58 2.28
CA SER A 97 19.18 -21.52 3.75
C SER A 97 18.54 -22.73 4.46
N PHE A 98 18.11 -23.74 3.70
CA PHE A 98 17.65 -25.05 4.16
C PHE A 98 18.56 -26.17 3.62
#